data_AF-A0A6L6WD21-F1
#
_entry.id   AF-A0A6L6WD21-F1
#
_cell.length_a   1.000
_cell.length_b   1.000
_cell.length_c   1.000
_cell.angle_alpha   90.00
_cell.angle_beta   90.00
_cell.angle_gamma   90.00
#
_symmetry.space_group_name_H-M   'P 1'
#
loop_
_entity.id
_entity.type
_entity.pdbx_description
1 polymer ?
#
loop_
_entity_poly.entity_id
_entity_poly.type
_entity_poly.pdbx_seq_one_letter_code
_entity_poly.pdbx_strand_id
1 'polypeptide(L)'
;MTELSKSKPETQSARPALYEVNKRDFYIALFGAPMLTALLFFWVLLIPVFAVLFGGVPWLIFGGPALWSSLRKHGPGLRLLRSAFVANLVGTPLVVAIYVLFDARPDRFLKELIESMFVVAFGCIFSLIWATAFWWIFHLLTKRR
;
A
#
# COMPACT_ATOMS: atom_id res chain seq x y z
N MET A 1 23.01 1.54 -61.15
CA MET A 1 22.13 2.28 -60.22
C MET A 1 21.50 1.27 -59.30
N THR A 2 22.09 1.07 -58.12
CA THR A 2 21.61 0.11 -57.13
C THR A 2 21.41 0.89 -55.84
N GLU A 3 20.16 1.30 -55.60
CA GLU A 3 19.73 2.03 -54.42
C GLU A 3 19.92 1.14 -53.18
N LEU A 4 20.86 1.53 -52.32
CA LEU A 4 21.05 0.97 -50.99
C LEU A 4 19.87 1.40 -50.11
N SER A 5 18.89 0.50 -49.97
CA SER A 5 17.81 0.60 -49.00
C SER A 5 18.39 0.67 -47.59
N LYS A 6 18.47 1.88 -47.04
CA LYS A 6 18.75 2.13 -45.62
C LYS A 6 17.58 1.60 -44.80
N SER A 7 17.74 0.41 -44.23
CA SER A 7 16.82 -0.08 -43.20
C SER A 7 16.89 0.87 -42.00
N LYS A 8 15.74 1.46 -41.70
CA LYS A 8 15.52 2.33 -40.54
C LYS A 8 15.67 1.44 -39.28
N PRO A 9 16.47 1.84 -38.27
CA PRO A 9 16.54 1.06 -37.04
C PRO A 9 15.16 1.12 -36.37
N GLU A 10 14.55 -0.06 -36.20
CA GLU A 10 13.37 -0.21 -35.38
C GLU A 10 13.75 0.20 -33.96
N THR A 11 13.28 1.36 -33.54
CA THR A 11 13.34 1.79 -32.15
C THR A 11 12.48 0.83 -31.34
N GLN A 12 13.05 -0.32 -30.94
CA GLN A 12 12.48 -1.16 -29.90
C GLN A 12 12.34 -0.27 -28.67
N SER A 13 11.11 0.14 -28.39
CA SER A 13 10.70 0.78 -27.15
C SER A 13 11.03 -0.20 -26.03
N ALA A 14 12.25 -0.10 -25.50
CA ALA A 14 12.74 -0.91 -24.40
C ALA A 14 11.95 -0.51 -23.17
N ARG A 15 10.79 -1.15 -22.96
CA ARG A 15 10.06 -1.05 -21.70
C ARG A 15 11.05 -1.43 -20.60
N PRO A 16 11.19 -0.60 -19.55
CA PRO A 16 12.13 -0.90 -18.47
C PRO A 16 11.82 -2.28 -17.90
N ALA A 17 12.86 -3.10 -17.72
CA ALA A 17 12.73 -4.43 -17.16
C ALA A 17 12.05 -4.35 -15.78
N LEU A 18 10.93 -5.04 -15.62
CA LEU A 18 10.20 -5.05 -14.36
C LEU A 18 10.91 -5.98 -13.37
N TYR A 19 10.97 -5.56 -12.12
CA TYR A 19 11.47 -6.41 -11.04
C TYR A 19 10.56 -7.62 -10.87
N GLU A 20 11.16 -8.81 -10.81
CA GLU A 20 10.44 -10.05 -10.63
C GLU A 20 10.00 -10.19 -9.16
N VAL A 21 8.68 -10.22 -8.95
CA VAL A 21 8.08 -10.28 -7.60
C VAL A 21 7.40 -11.62 -7.44
N ASN A 22 7.87 -12.42 -6.48
CA ASN A 22 7.16 -13.64 -6.09
C ASN A 22 5.83 -13.28 -5.42
N LYS A 23 4.71 -13.73 -6.00
CA LYS A 23 3.36 -13.43 -5.50
C LYS A 23 3.13 -13.92 -4.08
N ARG A 24 3.62 -15.13 -3.74
CA ARG A 24 3.45 -15.71 -2.41
C ARG A 24 4.12 -14.83 -1.36
N ASP A 25 5.37 -14.46 -1.61
CA ASP A 25 6.16 -13.68 -0.65
C ASP A 25 5.56 -12.26 -0.49
N PHE A 26 5.01 -11.70 -1.57
CA PHE A 26 4.25 -10.46 -1.53
C PHE A 26 3.01 -10.54 -0.64
N TYR A 27 2.14 -11.55 -0.81
CA TYR A 27 0.93 -11.67 -0.01
C TYR A 27 1.23 -11.97 1.46
N ILE A 28 2.23 -12.81 1.75
CA ILE A 28 2.69 -13.04 3.12
C ILE A 28 3.11 -11.72 3.78
N ALA A 29 3.88 -10.88 3.08
CA ALA A 29 4.25 -9.57 3.60
C ALA A 29 3.06 -8.61 3.72
N LEU A 30 2.12 -8.63 2.77
CA LEU A 30 0.95 -7.74 2.74
C LEU A 30 0.02 -7.96 3.93
N PHE A 31 -0.30 -9.22 4.24
CA PHE A 31 -1.12 -9.58 5.39
C PHE A 31 -0.32 -9.64 6.69
N GLY A 32 0.93 -10.08 6.61
CA GLY A 32 1.83 -10.20 7.75
C GLY A 32 2.20 -8.86 8.36
N ALA A 33 2.28 -7.78 7.59
CA ALA A 33 2.69 -6.47 8.09
C ALA A 33 1.73 -5.88 9.15
N PRO A 34 0.41 -5.77 8.90
CA PRO A 34 -0.56 -5.38 9.92
C PRO A 34 -0.56 -6.33 11.13
N MET A 35 -0.51 -7.65 10.87
CA MET A 35 -0.54 -8.68 11.91
C MET A 35 0.67 -8.64 12.83
N LEU A 36 1.87 -8.50 12.27
CA LEU A 36 3.10 -8.35 13.03
C LEU A 36 3.08 -7.07 13.85
N THR A 37 2.61 -5.97 13.27
CA THR A 37 2.48 -4.69 13.99
C THR A 37 1.51 -4.83 15.17
N ALA A 38 0.35 -5.47 14.96
CA ALA A 38 -0.59 -5.72 16.05
C ALA A 38 0.02 -6.63 17.12
N LEU A 39 0.68 -7.72 16.74
CA LEU A 39 1.28 -8.67 17.68
C LEU A 39 2.40 -8.04 18.53
N LEU A 40 3.19 -7.12 17.97
CA LEU A 40 4.29 -6.47 18.69
C LEU A 40 3.81 -5.34 19.61
N PHE A 41 2.70 -4.67 19.26
CA PHE A 41 2.29 -3.43 19.91
C PHE A 41 0.86 -3.48 20.50
N PHE A 42 0.18 -4.62 20.55
CA PHE A 42 -1.20 -4.71 21.08
C PHE A 42 -1.33 -4.16 22.52
N TRP A 43 -0.28 -4.27 23.33
CA TRP A 43 -0.23 -3.75 24.70
C TRP A 43 -0.29 -2.21 24.78
N VAL A 44 -0.06 -1.50 23.67
CA VAL A 44 -0.20 -0.05 23.57
C VAL A 44 -1.67 0.32 23.37
N LEU A 45 -2.44 0.23 24.46
CA LEU A 45 -3.87 0.59 24.52
C LEU A 45 -4.74 -0.10 23.46
N LEU A 46 -4.31 -1.26 22.93
CA LEU A 46 -4.96 -1.97 21.81
C LEU A 46 -5.10 -1.14 20.51
N ILE A 47 -4.45 0.02 20.40
CA ILE A 47 -4.50 0.89 19.22
C ILE A 47 -4.10 0.13 17.95
N PRO A 48 -3.04 -0.69 17.94
CA PRO A 48 -2.67 -1.45 16.74
C PRO A 48 -3.68 -2.52 16.32
N VAL A 49 -4.47 -3.04 17.26
CA VAL A 49 -5.56 -3.98 16.95
C VAL A 49 -6.69 -3.24 16.24
N PHE A 50 -7.08 -2.07 16.74
CA PHE A 50 -8.05 -1.22 16.06
C PHE A 50 -7.54 -0.74 14.70
N ALA A 51 -6.24 -0.43 14.58
CA ALA A 51 -5.64 -0.07 13.31
C ALA A 51 -5.81 -1.18 12.25
N VAL A 52 -5.70 -2.45 12.63
CA VAL A 52 -6.02 -3.57 11.73
C VAL A 52 -7.49 -3.56 11.30
N LEU A 53 -8.41 -3.43 12.27
CA LEU A 53 -9.85 -3.51 12.01
C LEU A 53 -10.33 -2.37 11.08
N PHE A 54 -9.89 -1.15 11.33
CA PHE A 54 -10.33 0.02 10.57
C PHE A 54 -9.45 0.30 9.34
N GLY A 55 -8.14 0.07 9.45
CA GLY A 55 -7.16 0.36 8.40
C GLY A 55 -6.90 -0.80 7.44
N GLY A 56 -7.30 -2.02 7.77
CA GLY A 56 -7.04 -3.21 6.97
C GLY A 56 -7.67 -3.15 5.57
N VAL A 57 -8.91 -2.68 5.48
CA VAL A 57 -9.62 -2.53 4.19
C VAL A 57 -8.90 -1.54 3.26
N PRO A 58 -8.66 -0.27 3.65
CA PRO A 58 -7.94 0.66 2.77
C PRO A 58 -6.50 0.20 2.46
N TRP A 59 -5.82 -0.46 3.41
CA TRP A 59 -4.51 -1.05 3.16
C TRP A 59 -4.52 -2.10 2.06
N LEU A 60 -5.50 -3.01 2.05
CA LEU A 60 -5.58 -4.06 1.04
C LEU A 60 -6.00 -3.51 -0.33
N ILE A 61 -6.99 -2.61 -0.36
CA ILE A 61 -7.55 -2.09 -1.60
C ILE A 61 -6.62 -1.09 -2.28
N PHE A 62 -5.96 -0.21 -1.51
CA PHE A 62 -5.12 0.85 -2.07
C PHE A 62 -3.63 0.59 -1.82
N GLY A 63 -3.26 0.23 -0.59
CA GLY A 63 -1.87 -0.03 -0.21
C GLY A 63 -1.26 -1.22 -0.97
N GLY A 64 -1.99 -2.33 -1.07
CA GLY A 64 -1.56 -3.54 -1.79
C GLY A 64 -1.20 -3.27 -3.25
N PRO A 65 -2.12 -2.75 -4.08
CA PRO A 65 -1.79 -2.40 -5.47
C PRO A 65 -0.67 -1.37 -5.61
N ALA A 66 -0.60 -0.38 -4.72
CA ALA A 66 0.47 0.62 -4.72
C ALA A 66 1.85 -0.01 -4.45
N LEU A 67 1.93 -0.88 -3.43
CA LEU A 67 3.14 -1.63 -3.09
C LEU A 67 3.55 -2.58 -4.21
N TRP A 68 2.60 -3.31 -4.79
CA TRP A 68 2.84 -4.21 -5.91
C TRP A 68 3.41 -3.45 -7.12
N SER A 69 2.77 -2.35 -7.50
CA SER A 69 3.21 -1.49 -8.60
C SER A 69 4.59 -0.90 -8.33
N SER A 70 4.85 -0.43 -7.10
CA SER A 70 6.14 0.12 -6.71
C SER A 70 7.25 -0.94 -6.73
N LEU A 71 7.01 -2.13 -6.17
CA LEU A 71 7.94 -3.25 -6.21
C LEU A 71 8.29 -3.63 -7.66
N ARG A 72 7.28 -3.83 -8.52
CA ARG A 72 7.53 -4.24 -9.91
C ARG A 72 8.30 -3.22 -10.72
N LYS A 73 8.12 -1.92 -10.43
CA LYS A 73 8.78 -0.84 -11.18
C LYS A 73 10.16 -0.48 -10.65
N HIS A 74 10.39 -0.62 -9.35
CA HIS A 74 11.58 -0.06 -8.70
C HIS A 74 12.32 -1.03 -7.77
N GLY A 75 11.79 -2.23 -7.56
CA GLY A 75 12.31 -3.16 -6.56
C GLY A 75 12.04 -2.73 -5.11
N PRO A 76 12.61 -3.45 -4.14
CA PRO A 76 12.49 -3.12 -2.72
C PRO A 76 13.26 -1.84 -2.37
N GLY A 77 12.63 -0.91 -1.64
CA GLY A 77 13.28 0.32 -1.16
C GLY A 77 12.31 1.36 -0.60
N LEU A 78 12.82 2.55 -0.27
CA LEU A 78 12.06 3.65 0.36
C LEU A 78 10.82 4.10 -0.44
N ARG A 79 10.80 3.86 -1.75
CA ARG A 79 9.65 4.17 -2.61
C ARG A 79 8.39 3.40 -2.20
N LEU A 80 8.54 2.24 -1.54
CA LEU A 80 7.43 1.47 -0.99
C LEU A 80 6.68 2.24 0.09
N LEU A 81 7.41 2.82 1.04
CA LEU A 81 6.83 3.63 2.12
C LEU A 81 6.06 4.81 1.53
N ARG A 82 6.68 5.53 0.59
CA ARG A 82 6.01 6.64 -0.11
C ARG A 82 4.75 6.17 -0.84
N SER A 83 4.79 5.05 -1.55
CA SER A 83 3.64 4.54 -2.29
C SER A 83 2.48 4.14 -1.36
N ALA A 84 2.77 3.47 -0.25
CA ALA A 84 1.77 3.07 0.73
C ALA A 84 1.17 4.29 1.45
N PHE A 85 2.01 5.25 1.82
CA PHE A 85 1.56 6.49 2.44
C PHE A 85 0.62 7.28 1.53
N VAL A 86 1.01 7.52 0.28
CA VAL A 86 0.17 8.24 -0.70
C VAL A 86 -1.12 7.46 -0.97
N ALA A 87 -1.04 6.14 -1.10
CA ALA A 87 -2.22 5.31 -1.31
C ALA A 87 -3.19 5.37 -0.12
N ASN A 88 -2.68 5.40 1.11
CA ASN A 88 -3.52 5.59 2.31
C ASN A 88 -4.09 7.01 2.39
N LEU A 89 -3.27 8.03 2.12
CA LEU A 89 -3.66 9.43 2.17
C LEU A 89 -4.84 9.75 1.23
N VAL A 90 -4.95 9.03 0.11
CA VAL A 90 -6.06 9.15 -0.83
C VAL A 90 -7.15 8.11 -0.56
N GLY A 91 -6.77 6.85 -0.34
CA GLY A 91 -7.69 5.73 -0.24
C GLY A 91 -8.51 5.72 1.04
N THR A 92 -7.92 6.07 2.18
CA THR A 92 -8.63 6.06 3.47
C THR A 92 -9.72 7.14 3.52
N PRO A 93 -9.47 8.41 3.14
CA PRO A 93 -10.55 9.39 3.02
C PRO A 93 -11.64 8.96 2.03
N LEU A 94 -11.27 8.29 0.92
CA LEU A 94 -12.25 7.81 -0.05
C LEU A 94 -13.16 6.72 0.54
N VAL A 95 -12.61 5.74 1.26
CA VAL A 95 -13.39 4.70 1.96
C VAL A 95 -14.32 5.31 2.99
N VAL A 96 -13.81 6.27 3.76
CA VAL A 96 -14.59 6.99 4.77
C VAL A 96 -15.70 7.81 4.13
N ALA A 97 -15.42 8.55 3.06
CA ALA A 97 -16.44 9.31 2.34
C ALA A 97 -17.54 8.40 1.77
N ILE A 98 -17.16 7.24 1.21
CA ILE A 98 -18.11 6.23 0.75
C ILE A 98 -18.97 5.74 1.92
N TYR A 99 -18.37 5.41 3.07
CA TYR A 99 -19.10 4.97 4.26
C TYR A 99 -20.13 6.01 4.72
N VAL A 100 -19.72 7.29 4.84
CA VAL A 100 -20.59 8.39 5.26
C VAL A 100 -21.72 8.62 4.25
N LEU A 101 -21.46 8.50 2.94
CA LEU A 101 -22.49 8.64 1.91
C LEU A 101 -23.57 7.55 2.00
N PHE A 102 -23.22 6.36 2.51
CA PHE A 102 -24.15 5.26 2.71
C PHE A 102 -24.83 5.25 4.09
N ASP A 103 -24.33 6.01 5.07
CA ASP A 103 -25.03 6.18 6.35
C ASP A 103 -26.07 7.31 6.26
N ALA A 104 -27.35 6.96 6.27
CA ALA A 104 -28.46 7.88 6.02
C ALA A 104 -28.85 8.74 7.24
N ARG A 105 -27.92 8.99 8.18
CA ARG A 105 -28.21 9.63 9.49
C ARG A 105 -27.60 11.03 9.63
N PRO A 106 -28.33 12.08 9.24
CA PRO A 106 -27.79 13.45 9.21
C PRO A 106 -27.47 14.02 10.60
N ASP A 107 -28.06 13.48 11.67
CA ASP A 107 -27.81 13.88 13.06
C ASP A 107 -26.40 13.52 13.55
N ARG A 108 -25.70 12.61 12.86
CA ARG A 108 -24.37 12.11 13.26
C ARG A 108 -23.22 12.68 12.44
N PHE A 109 -23.51 13.51 11.44
CA PHE A 109 -22.52 14.00 10.47
C PHE A 109 -21.29 14.65 11.12
N LEU A 110 -21.47 15.55 12.10
CA LEU A 110 -20.36 16.25 12.73
C LEU A 110 -19.46 15.30 13.55
N LYS A 111 -20.07 14.30 14.20
CA LYS A 111 -19.37 13.27 14.97
C LYS A 111 -18.59 12.34 14.06
N GLU A 112 -19.23 11.88 12.98
CA GLU A 112 -18.60 11.03 11.96
C GLU A 112 -17.43 11.74 11.30
N LEU A 113 -17.53 13.05 11.03
CA LEU A 113 -16.42 13.84 10.47
C LEU A 113 -15.21 13.87 11.42
N ILE A 114 -15.43 14.06 12.72
CA ILE A 114 -14.34 14.06 13.71
C ILE A 114 -13.69 12.68 13.82
N GLU A 115 -14.50 11.62 13.96
CA GLU A 115 -14.01 10.24 14.01
C GLU A 115 -13.22 9.86 12.74
N SER A 116 -13.71 10.32 11.59
CA SER A 116 -13.05 10.19 10.29
C SER A 116 -11.66 10.83 10.27
N MET A 117 -11.52 12.05 10.81
CA MET A 117 -10.22 12.72 10.89
C MET A 117 -9.22 11.92 11.73
N PHE A 118 -9.66 11.30 12.84
CA PHE A 118 -8.82 10.41 13.62
C PHE A 118 -8.40 9.18 12.82
N VAL A 119 -9.32 8.53 12.10
CA VAL A 119 -9.00 7.36 11.25
C VAL A 119 -7.99 7.72 10.16
N VAL A 120 -8.14 8.88 9.51
CA VAL A 120 -7.17 9.34 8.50
C VAL A 120 -5.81 9.64 9.13
N ALA A 121 -5.77 10.36 10.27
CA ALA A 121 -4.53 10.72 10.95
C ALA A 121 -3.76 9.48 11.41
N PHE A 122 -4.43 8.53 12.06
CA PHE A 122 -3.81 7.26 12.45
C PHE A 122 -3.47 6.41 11.23
N GLY A 123 -4.30 6.40 10.20
CA GLY A 123 -4.01 5.72 8.93
C GLY A 123 -2.68 6.19 8.32
N CYS A 124 -2.38 7.49 8.36
CA CYS A 124 -1.10 8.03 7.90
C CYS A 124 0.08 7.43 8.66
N ILE A 125 0.00 7.37 10.00
CA ILE A 125 1.05 6.79 10.85
C ILE A 125 1.18 5.28 10.58
N PHE A 126 0.07 4.54 10.65
CA PHE A 126 0.08 3.09 10.51
C PHE A 126 0.42 2.64 9.09
N SER A 127 0.11 3.41 8.04
CA SER A 127 0.52 3.09 6.68
C SER A 127 2.06 3.04 6.53
N LEU A 128 2.78 3.91 7.23
CA LEU A 128 4.25 3.91 7.24
C LEU A 128 4.80 2.75 8.06
N ILE A 129 4.20 2.47 9.23
CA ILE A 129 4.59 1.34 10.08
C ILE A 129 4.37 0.03 9.32
N TRP A 130 3.20 -0.15 8.71
CA TRP A 130 2.87 -1.35 7.94
C TRP A 130 3.71 -1.46 6.68
N ALA A 131 4.02 -0.36 5.99
CA ALA A 131 4.95 -0.40 4.85
C ALA A 131 6.37 -0.80 5.27
N THR A 132 6.81 -0.37 6.46
CA THR A 132 8.11 -0.76 7.03
C THR A 132 8.12 -2.23 7.41
N ALA A 133 7.08 -2.71 8.10
CA ALA A 133 6.91 -4.12 8.42
C ALA A 133 6.81 -4.99 7.16
N PHE A 134 6.09 -4.52 6.14
CA PHE A 134 5.98 -5.16 4.83
C PHE A 134 7.36 -5.32 4.19
N TRP A 135 8.13 -4.22 4.11
CA TRP A 135 9.48 -4.24 3.56
C TRP A 135 10.37 -5.22 4.31
N TRP A 136 10.30 -5.23 5.64
CA TRP A 136 11.07 -6.14 6.49
C TRP A 136 10.75 -7.61 6.22
N ILE A 137 9.46 -7.98 6.25
CA ILE A 137 9.01 -9.35 5.99
C ILE A 137 9.39 -9.78 4.58
N PHE A 138 9.11 -8.93 3.58
CA PHE A 138 9.42 -9.22 2.19
C PHE A 138 10.92 -9.46 1.97
N HIS A 139 11.77 -8.62 2.56
CA HIS A 139 13.23 -8.76 2.49
C HIS A 139 13.75 -10.02 3.17
N LEU A 140 13.15 -10.43 4.29
CA LEU A 140 13.49 -11.70 4.94
C LEU A 140 13.14 -12.91 4.09
N LEU A 141 12.01 -12.87 3.37
CA LEU A 141 11.57 -13.97 2.51
C LEU A 141 12.44 -14.08 1.24
N THR A 142 12.88 -12.95 0.68
CA THR A 142 13.74 -12.95 -0.51
C THR A 142 15.18 -13.35 -0.20
N LYS A 143 15.72 -13.02 0.98
CA LYS A 143 17.07 -13.41 1.39
C LYS A 143 17.26 -14.91 1.66
N ARG A 144 16.19 -15.66 1.92
CA ARG A 144 16.25 -17.09 2.25
C ARG A 144 16.32 -18.01 1.02
N ARG A 145 16.53 -17.46 -0.17
CA ARG A 145 16.74 -18.18 -1.42
C ARG A 145 18.15 -17.91 -1.92
#